data_AF-B5D0Q9-F1
#
_entry.id   AF-B5D0Q9-F1
#
_cell.length_a   1.000
_cell.length_b   1.000
_cell.length_c   1.000
_cell.angle_alpha   90.00
_cell.angle_beta   90.00
_cell.angle_gamma   90.00
#
_symmetry.space_group_name_H-M   'P 1'
#
loop_
_entity.id
_entity.type
_entity.pdbx_description
1 polymer ?
#
loop_
_entity_poly.entity_id
_entity_poly.type
_entity_poly.pdbx_seq_one_letter_code
_entity_poly.pdbx_strand_id
1 'polypeptide(L)'
;MDVQWISSDGRNGWVDYLSAYHTQDYYYPAWITENSYTLTGTCLASRNIQDSQTGYWDNQAYDWGYVDNFGNDQIEGGSTVDGSGQRNGFKISNAIHADGTEANLQYIDFIKVQCGVLAKSGWLGEVSTEVFSFEDLTK
;
A
#
# COMPACT_ATOMS: atom_id res chain seq x y z
N MET A 1 4.24 18.04 -15.05
CA MET A 1 5.67 17.70 -15.06
C MET A 1 5.92 16.61 -14.05
N ASP A 2 6.77 15.65 -14.41
CA ASP A 2 7.13 14.53 -13.54
C ASP A 2 7.89 15.02 -12.31
N VAL A 3 7.77 14.30 -11.21
CA VAL A 3 8.41 14.63 -9.92
C VAL A 3 9.41 13.55 -9.56
N GLN A 4 10.67 13.94 -9.34
CA GLN A 4 11.73 13.00 -9.03
C GLN A 4 11.64 12.49 -7.59
N TRP A 5 11.96 11.22 -7.37
CA TRP A 5 12.22 10.66 -6.04
C TRP A 5 13.56 9.93 -6.00
N ILE A 6 14.15 9.86 -4.81
CA ILE A 6 15.36 9.09 -4.51
C ILE A 6 15.09 8.31 -3.22
N SER A 7 15.39 7.01 -3.22
CA SER A 7 15.26 6.15 -2.04
C SER A 7 16.57 6.06 -1.26
N SER A 8 16.47 5.65 0.00
CA SER A 8 17.62 5.49 0.89
C SER A 8 18.63 4.42 0.44
N ASP A 9 18.21 3.48 -0.41
CA ASP A 9 19.06 2.45 -1.02
C ASP A 9 19.68 2.89 -2.36
N GLY A 10 19.56 4.16 -2.74
CA GLY A 10 20.18 4.74 -3.92
C GLY A 10 19.40 4.56 -5.23
N ARG A 11 18.24 3.88 -5.21
CA ARG A 11 17.33 3.90 -6.36
C ARG A 11 16.73 5.30 -6.51
N ASN A 12 16.30 5.61 -7.72
CA ASN A 12 15.59 6.83 -8.03
C ASN A 12 14.58 6.57 -9.14
N GLY A 13 13.67 7.51 -9.32
CA GLY A 13 12.67 7.43 -10.36
C GLY A 13 11.78 8.65 -10.37
N TRP A 14 10.62 8.48 -10.98
CA TRP A 14 9.67 9.55 -11.22
C TRP A 14 8.28 9.14 -10.77
N VAL A 15 7.60 10.07 -10.14
CA VAL A 15 6.14 10.14 -10.13
C VAL A 15 5.73 10.79 -11.45
N ASP A 16 5.16 10.00 -12.36
CA ASP A 16 4.81 10.49 -13.70
C ASP A 16 3.61 11.41 -13.63
N TYR A 17 3.66 12.49 -14.41
CA TYR A 17 2.55 13.39 -14.55
C TYR A 17 1.58 12.91 -15.62
N LEU A 18 0.35 12.57 -15.21
CA LEU A 18 -0.70 12.11 -16.10
C LEU A 18 -1.52 13.30 -16.62
N SER A 19 -1.00 14.00 -17.62
CA SER A 19 -1.63 15.19 -18.22
C SER A 19 -3.01 14.94 -18.85
N ALA A 20 -3.32 13.68 -19.19
CA ALA A 20 -4.62 13.29 -19.72
C ALA A 20 -5.75 13.35 -18.66
N TYR A 21 -5.39 13.26 -17.37
CA TYR A 21 -6.36 13.15 -16.27
C TYR A 21 -6.35 14.34 -15.32
N HIS A 22 -5.28 15.15 -15.33
CA HIS A 22 -5.08 16.24 -14.39
C HIS A 22 -4.63 17.52 -15.08
N THR A 23 -4.96 18.67 -14.50
CA THR A 23 -4.67 20.01 -15.04
C THR A 23 -3.65 20.80 -14.22
N GLN A 24 -3.21 20.28 -13.09
CA GLN A 24 -2.20 20.89 -12.21
C GLN A 24 -0.79 20.75 -12.80
N ASP A 25 0.13 21.67 -12.54
CA ASP A 25 1.44 21.64 -13.22
C ASP A 25 2.31 20.42 -12.89
N TYR A 26 2.15 19.83 -11.70
CA TYR A 26 2.93 18.68 -11.21
C TYR A 26 2.27 18.03 -9.97
N TYR A 27 2.80 16.87 -9.54
CA TYR A 27 2.30 16.13 -8.36
C TYR A 27 3.09 16.38 -7.07
N TYR A 28 4.04 17.32 -7.08
CA TYR A 28 4.75 17.73 -5.87
C TYR A 28 3.78 18.46 -4.93
N PRO A 29 3.81 18.16 -3.61
CA PRO A 29 2.85 18.72 -2.67
C PRO A 29 2.89 20.25 -2.61
N ALA A 30 1.75 20.89 -2.90
CA ALA A 30 1.66 22.36 -2.95
C ALA A 30 1.89 23.04 -1.59
N TRP A 31 1.80 22.31 -0.48
CA TRP A 31 2.02 22.82 0.88
C TRP A 31 3.48 22.74 1.33
N ILE A 32 4.38 22.18 0.51
CA ILE A 32 5.82 22.14 0.80
C ILE A 32 6.49 23.24 -0.02
N THR A 33 7.14 24.18 0.66
CA THR A 33 7.77 25.34 0.02
C THR A 33 9.17 25.05 -0.50
N GLU A 34 9.83 24.03 0.06
CA GLU A 34 11.15 23.56 -0.31
C GLU A 34 11.10 22.77 -1.62
N ASN A 35 12.20 22.76 -2.36
CA ASN A 35 12.32 22.02 -3.63
C ASN A 35 12.36 20.49 -3.44
N SER A 36 12.53 20.01 -2.20
CA SER A 36 12.56 18.59 -1.86
C SER A 36 12.22 18.37 -0.39
N TYR A 37 11.70 17.19 -0.06
CA TYR A 37 11.47 16.74 1.30
C TYR A 37 11.80 15.25 1.43
N THR A 38 12.02 14.79 2.68
CA THR A 38 12.35 13.39 2.97
C THR A 38 11.25 12.76 3.82
N LEU A 39 10.72 11.63 3.35
CA LEU A 39 9.85 10.75 4.14
C LEU A 39 10.66 9.57 4.67
N THR A 40 10.35 9.14 5.90
CA THR A 40 10.97 7.98 6.53
C THR A 40 9.90 6.97 6.95
N GLY A 41 10.24 5.70 6.84
CA GLY A 41 9.35 4.59 7.16
C GLY A 41 9.82 3.30 6.53
N THR A 42 9.08 2.24 6.77
CA THR A 42 9.27 0.96 6.08
C THR A 42 8.81 1.09 4.63
N CYS A 43 9.69 0.77 3.69
CA CYS A 43 9.37 0.70 2.26
C CYS A 43 9.30 -0.77 1.84
N LEU A 44 8.10 -1.23 1.47
CA LEU A 44 7.86 -2.59 1.01
C LEU A 44 8.25 -2.74 -0.46
N ALA A 45 8.68 -3.94 -0.83
CA ALA A 45 8.93 -4.27 -2.24
C ALA A 45 7.63 -4.14 -3.03
N SER A 46 7.69 -3.53 -4.21
CA SER A 46 6.54 -3.51 -5.12
C SER A 46 6.27 -4.93 -5.63
N ARG A 47 4.98 -5.31 -5.64
CA ARG A 47 4.48 -6.57 -6.19
C ARG A 47 3.37 -6.37 -7.23
N ASN A 48 3.26 -5.15 -7.77
CA ASN A 48 2.27 -4.84 -8.80
C ASN A 48 2.75 -5.34 -10.16
N ILE A 49 1.96 -6.19 -10.81
CA ILE A 49 2.28 -6.83 -12.09
C ILE A 49 1.14 -6.57 -13.06
N GLN A 50 1.48 -6.27 -14.31
CA GLN A 50 0.48 -6.20 -15.37
C GLN A 50 0.35 -7.56 -16.05
N ASP A 51 -0.87 -8.08 -16.09
CA ASP A 51 -1.20 -9.24 -16.91
C ASP A 51 -1.07 -8.85 -18.39
N SER A 52 -0.16 -9.54 -19.11
CA SER A 52 0.15 -9.22 -20.51
C SER A 52 -0.96 -9.53 -21.51
N GLN A 53 -1.98 -10.31 -21.12
CA GLN A 53 -3.09 -10.71 -22.00
C GLN A 53 -4.30 -9.79 -21.84
N THR A 54 -4.64 -9.44 -20.61
CA THR A 54 -5.80 -8.62 -20.25
C THR A 54 -5.44 -7.13 -20.09
N GLY A 55 -4.18 -6.83 -19.79
CA GLY A 55 -3.70 -5.48 -19.46
C GLY A 55 -4.05 -5.03 -18.05
N TYR A 56 -4.68 -5.88 -17.23
CA TYR A 56 -5.03 -5.56 -15.85
C TYR A 56 -3.82 -5.60 -14.93
N TRP A 57 -3.83 -4.73 -13.92
CA TRP A 57 -2.82 -4.70 -12.88
C TRP A 57 -3.29 -5.51 -11.68
N ASP A 58 -2.38 -6.32 -11.14
CA ASP A 58 -2.58 -7.12 -9.95
C ASP A 58 -1.52 -6.77 -8.91
N ASN A 59 -1.94 -6.52 -7.67
CA ASN A 59 -1.07 -6.29 -6.53
C ASN A 59 -0.92 -7.62 -5.78
N GLN A 60 0.14 -8.37 -6.07
CA GLN A 60 0.31 -9.69 -5.48
C GLN A 60 0.54 -9.60 -3.96
N ALA A 61 -0.01 -10.56 -3.23
CA ALA A 61 0.15 -10.68 -1.79
C ALA A 61 1.61 -10.80 -1.35
N TYR A 62 1.93 -10.28 -0.17
CA TYR A 62 3.18 -10.51 0.53
C TYR A 62 3.18 -11.86 1.25
N ASP A 63 4.34 -12.21 1.81
CA ASP A 63 4.48 -13.41 2.62
C ASP A 63 3.79 -13.24 3.99
N TRP A 64 3.74 -14.33 4.75
CA TRP A 64 3.17 -14.34 6.09
C TRP A 64 3.74 -13.22 6.98
N GLY A 65 2.85 -12.54 7.70
CA GLY A 65 3.17 -11.42 8.59
C GLY A 65 2.71 -10.05 8.07
N TYR A 66 2.35 -9.95 6.79
CA TYR A 66 1.67 -8.79 6.20
C TYR A 66 0.16 -9.02 6.16
N VAL A 67 -0.58 -7.91 6.16
CA VAL A 67 -2.05 -7.90 6.02
C VAL A 67 -2.36 -7.21 4.71
N ASP A 68 -2.75 -8.00 3.71
CA ASP A 68 -3.00 -7.53 2.37
C ASP A 68 -4.48 -7.29 2.12
N ASN A 69 -4.82 -6.50 1.10
CA ASN A 69 -6.22 -6.31 0.69
C ASN A 69 -6.80 -7.54 -0.02
N PHE A 70 -5.94 -8.39 -0.59
CA PHE A 70 -6.35 -9.62 -1.24
C PHE A 70 -5.21 -10.63 -1.15
N GLY A 71 -5.16 -11.36 -0.03
CA GLY A 71 -4.07 -12.27 0.29
C GLY A 71 -4.53 -13.64 0.79
N ASN A 72 -3.57 -14.42 1.29
CA ASN A 72 -3.85 -15.74 1.89
C ASN A 72 -4.57 -15.64 3.24
N ASP A 73 -4.67 -14.43 3.78
CA ASP A 73 -5.37 -14.02 4.99
C ASP A 73 -6.82 -13.55 4.73
N GLN A 74 -7.32 -13.76 3.51
CA GLN A 74 -8.71 -13.47 3.16
C GLN A 74 -9.70 -14.23 4.05
N ILE A 75 -10.74 -13.52 4.47
CA ILE A 75 -11.90 -14.09 5.12
C ILE A 75 -12.95 -14.34 4.04
N GLU A 76 -13.46 -15.57 3.96
CA GLU A 76 -14.43 -15.96 2.94
C GLU A 76 -15.63 -14.99 2.88
N GLY A 77 -15.96 -14.58 1.66
CA GLY A 77 -17.05 -13.66 1.37
C GLY A 77 -16.63 -12.49 0.48
N GLY A 78 -17.62 -11.68 0.11
CA GLY A 78 -17.44 -10.55 -0.78
C GLY A 78 -17.36 -10.91 -2.26
N SER A 79 -17.27 -9.89 -3.09
CA SER A 79 -17.23 -9.96 -4.54
C SER A 79 -15.82 -9.69 -5.03
N THR A 80 -15.27 -10.64 -5.80
CA THR A 80 -13.98 -10.48 -6.48
C THR A 80 -14.06 -9.60 -7.73
N VAL A 81 -15.27 -9.19 -8.13
CA VAL A 81 -15.49 -8.39 -9.34
C VAL A 81 -15.44 -6.89 -9.04
N ASP A 82 -16.06 -6.47 -7.94
CA ASP A 82 -16.17 -5.06 -7.55
C ASP A 82 -15.58 -4.75 -6.17
N GLY A 83 -14.95 -5.74 -5.52
CA GLY A 83 -14.33 -5.61 -4.20
C GLY A 83 -15.31 -5.53 -3.04
N SER A 84 -16.62 -5.52 -3.30
CA SER A 84 -17.62 -5.29 -2.24
C SER A 84 -17.61 -6.44 -1.22
N GLY A 85 -17.46 -6.10 0.06
CA GLY A 85 -17.46 -7.08 1.15
C GLY A 85 -16.20 -7.96 1.23
N GLN A 86 -15.16 -7.69 0.45
CA GLN A 86 -13.86 -8.32 0.62
C GLN A 86 -13.24 -7.92 1.96
N ARG A 87 -12.66 -8.90 2.66
CA ARG A 87 -12.11 -8.73 4.00
C ARG A 87 -10.87 -9.61 4.16
N ASN A 88 -9.90 -9.11 4.90
CA ASN A 88 -8.75 -9.89 5.36
C ASN A 88 -8.65 -9.79 6.87
N GLY A 89 -8.11 -10.84 7.49
CA GLY A 89 -8.04 -10.97 8.93
C GLY A 89 -6.62 -11.23 9.39
N PHE A 90 -6.23 -10.55 10.47
CA PHE A 90 -4.98 -10.84 11.15
C PHE A 90 -5.22 -11.03 12.65
N LYS A 91 -4.34 -11.80 13.28
CA LYS A 91 -4.38 -12.01 14.73
C LYS A 91 -3.36 -11.10 15.38
N ILE A 92 -3.79 -10.31 16.36
CA ILE A 92 -2.88 -9.47 17.15
C ILE A 92 -1.89 -10.30 17.98
N SER A 93 -2.22 -11.57 18.26
CA SER A 93 -1.31 -12.53 18.89
C SER A 93 -0.09 -12.88 18.03
N ASN A 94 -0.14 -12.63 16.71
CA ASN A 94 1.01 -12.85 15.82
C ASN A 94 2.02 -11.70 15.87
N ALA A 95 1.72 -10.61 16.60
CA ALA A 95 2.64 -9.50 16.73
C ALA A 95 3.91 -9.94 17.46
N ILE A 96 5.07 -9.53 16.93
CA ILE A 96 6.39 -9.85 17.46
C ILE A 96 7.21 -8.58 17.66
N HIS A 97 8.14 -8.63 18.59
CA HIS A 97 9.22 -7.66 18.71
C HIS A 97 10.27 -7.88 17.61
N ALA A 98 11.19 -6.92 17.46
CA ALA A 98 12.26 -7.00 16.46
C ALA A 98 13.21 -8.19 16.66
N ASP A 99 13.28 -8.76 17.86
CA ASP A 99 14.07 -9.95 18.20
C ASP A 99 13.31 -11.27 17.94
N GLY A 100 12.07 -11.20 17.43
CA GLY A 100 11.23 -12.35 17.12
C GLY A 100 10.40 -12.87 18.30
N THR A 101 10.52 -12.27 19.49
CA THR A 101 9.68 -12.66 20.65
C THR A 101 8.25 -12.15 20.51
N GLU A 102 7.28 -12.89 21.05
CA GLU A 102 5.86 -12.51 21.00
C GLU A 102 5.61 -11.19 21.76
N ALA A 103 4.94 -10.24 21.11
CA ALA A 103 4.60 -8.95 21.70
C ALA A 103 3.42 -9.02 22.69
N ASN A 104 2.65 -10.11 22.67
CA ASN A 104 1.55 -10.37 23.61
C ASN A 104 0.54 -9.21 23.73
N LEU A 105 0.18 -8.60 22.60
CA LEU A 105 -0.78 -7.50 22.54
C LEU A 105 -2.15 -7.92 23.09
N GLN A 106 -2.73 -7.08 23.94
CA GLN A 106 -4.05 -7.32 24.56
C GLN A 106 -5.19 -6.70 23.75
N TYR A 107 -4.95 -5.56 23.10
CA TYR A 107 -5.92 -4.81 22.31
C TYR A 107 -5.21 -3.84 21.35
N ILE A 108 -5.97 -3.25 20.43
CA ILE A 108 -5.52 -2.16 19.55
C ILE A 108 -6.31 -0.90 19.91
N ASP A 109 -5.61 0.17 20.32
CA ASP A 109 -6.24 1.48 20.56
C ASP A 109 -6.45 2.27 19.27
N PHE A 110 -5.48 2.22 18.36
CA PHE A 110 -5.44 3.03 17.16
C PHE A 110 -4.93 2.21 15.98
N ILE A 111 -5.52 2.45 14.82
CA ILE A 111 -5.06 1.89 13.55
C ILE A 111 -4.64 3.04 12.65
N LYS A 112 -3.44 2.93 12.10
CA LYS A 112 -2.91 3.85 11.10
C LYS A 112 -2.71 3.11 9.80
N VAL A 113 -3.34 3.58 8.74
CA VAL A 113 -3.15 3.06 7.38
C VAL A 113 -2.20 3.97 6.64
N GLN A 114 -1.18 3.38 6.02
CA GLN A 114 -0.24 4.10 5.16
C GLN A 114 0.11 3.20 3.97
N CYS A 115 0.23 3.79 2.78
CA CYS A 115 0.83 3.10 1.65
C CYS A 115 2.34 3.02 1.88
N GLY A 116 2.86 1.80 2.01
CA GLY A 116 4.28 1.51 2.22
C GLY A 116 5.04 1.20 0.93
N VAL A 117 4.42 1.36 -0.24
CA VAL A 117 5.00 0.97 -1.54
C VAL A 117 5.36 2.22 -2.34
N LEU A 118 6.58 2.27 -2.88
CA LEU A 118 7.01 3.30 -3.82
C LEU A 118 6.98 2.75 -5.24
N ALA A 119 5.79 2.71 -5.85
CA ALA A 119 5.58 2.23 -7.22
C ALA A 119 4.33 2.85 -7.86
N LYS A 120 4.14 2.55 -9.15
CA LYS A 120 2.98 2.96 -9.95
C LYS A 120 2.58 1.82 -10.89
N SER A 121 1.29 1.67 -11.12
CA SER A 121 0.72 0.69 -12.06
C SER A 121 0.59 1.29 -13.47
N GLY A 122 1.74 1.51 -14.11
CA GLY A 122 1.82 2.00 -15.49
C GLY A 122 0.96 3.23 -15.75
N TRP A 123 0.01 3.12 -16.69
CA TRP A 123 -0.87 4.23 -17.09
C TRP A 123 -1.86 4.69 -16.01
N LEU A 124 -2.12 3.86 -14.98
CA LEU A 124 -2.89 4.28 -13.81
C LEU A 124 -2.10 5.32 -12.99
N GLY A 125 -0.77 5.25 -13.04
CA GLY A 125 0.16 6.17 -12.39
C GLY A 125 0.14 6.14 -10.86
N GLU A 126 -0.54 5.17 -10.25
CA GLU A 126 -0.66 5.03 -8.81
C GLU A 126 -0.61 3.56 -8.37
N VAL A 127 -0.38 3.34 -7.08
CA VAL A 127 -0.65 2.10 -6.34
C VAL A 127 -1.26 2.54 -5.00
N SER A 128 -2.48 2.10 -4.73
CA SER A 128 -3.26 2.54 -3.58
C SER A 128 -3.41 1.42 -2.55
N THR A 129 -3.38 1.81 -1.28
CA THR A 129 -3.82 0.98 -0.16
C THR A 129 -5.26 1.35 0.11
N GLU A 130 -6.21 0.50 -0.29
CA GLU A 130 -7.63 0.77 -0.15
C GLU A 130 -8.18 0.13 1.14
N VAL A 131 -8.63 0.93 2.10
CA VAL A 131 -9.22 0.37 3.33
C VAL A 131 -10.54 1.05 3.60
N PHE A 132 -11.60 0.24 3.72
CA PHE A 132 -12.95 0.74 3.98
C PHE A 132 -13.26 0.86 5.48
N SER A 133 -12.97 -0.19 6.25
CA SER A 133 -13.26 -0.23 7.69
C SER A 133 -12.40 -1.26 8.42
N PHE A 134 -12.34 -1.14 9.74
CA PHE A 134 -11.78 -2.14 10.64
C PHE A 134 -12.87 -2.69 11.56
N GLU A 135 -12.83 -4.00 11.79
CA GLU A 135 -13.80 -4.70 12.62
C GLU A 135 -13.07 -5.63 13.59
N ASP A 136 -13.52 -5.64 14.84
CA ASP A 136 -13.09 -6.61 15.84
C ASP A 136 -13.98 -7.86 15.75
N LEU A 137 -13.40 -8.96 15.26
CA LEU A 137 -14.09 -10.23 15.04
C LEU A 137 -14.12 -11.14 16.28
N THR A 138 -13.66 -10.66 17.44
CA THR A 138 -13.65 -11.44 18.69
C THR A 138 -14.90 -11.25 19.55
N LYS A 139 -15.87 -10.45 19.07
CA LYS A 139 -17.11 -10.15 19.77
C LYS A 139 -18.20 -11.21 19.59
#